data_AF-A0A7X7X4Y1-F1
#
_entry.id   AF-A0A7X7X4Y1-F1
#
_cell.length_a   1.000
_cell.length_b   1.000
_cell.length_c   1.000
_cell.angle_alpha   90.00
_cell.angle_beta   90.00
_cell.angle_gamma   90.00
#
_symmetry.space_group_name_H-M   'P 1'
#
loop_
_entity.id
_entity.type
_entity.pdbx_description
1 polymer ?
#
loop_
_entity_poly.entity_id
_entity_poly.type
_entity_poly.pdbx_seq_one_letter_code
_entity_poly.pdbx_strand_id
1 'polypeptide(L)'
;MSQGTMRFSFSNENPNQTRDIILKVYEALAEKGYNPISQIVGYIMSGDPTYITSHKNARSLISRVERDEIMEELLRHYLNQDI
;
A
#
# COMPACT_ATOMS: atom_id res chain seq x y z
N MET A 1 35.14 3.91 -14.24
CA MET A 1 34.33 5.00 -13.64
C MET A 1 33.05 4.38 -13.13
N SER A 2 32.86 4.36 -11.81
CA SER A 2 31.76 3.68 -11.12
C SER A 2 30.47 4.50 -11.25
N GLN A 3 29.47 3.98 -11.95
CA GLN A 3 28.13 4.57 -11.97
C GLN A 3 27.45 4.30 -10.62
N GLY A 4 27.59 5.23 -9.70
CA GLY A 4 26.88 5.19 -8.42
C GLY A 4 25.39 5.41 -8.66
N THR A 5 24.59 4.39 -8.38
CA THR A 5 23.14 4.54 -8.24
C THR A 5 22.88 5.59 -7.17
N MET A 6 22.35 6.75 -7.57
CA MET A 6 21.82 7.73 -6.63
C MET A 6 20.68 7.06 -5.89
N ARG A 7 20.91 6.72 -4.62
CA ARG A 7 19.83 6.46 -3.67
C ARG A 7 19.00 7.73 -3.62
N PHE A 8 17.82 7.68 -4.24
CA PHE A 8 16.79 8.69 -4.01
C PHE A 8 16.59 8.74 -2.49
N SER A 9 16.98 9.87 -1.90
CA SER A 9 16.83 10.13 -0.49
C SER A 9 15.34 10.12 -0.19
N PHE A 10 14.87 9.05 0.45
CA PHE A 10 13.53 8.91 1.03
C PHE A 10 13.29 10.04 2.02
N SER A 11 12.90 11.18 1.49
CA SER A 11 12.67 12.40 2.23
C SER A 11 11.18 12.43 2.52
N ASN A 12 10.78 11.92 3.69
CA ASN A 12 9.45 12.15 4.27
C ASN A 12 8.27 11.91 3.32
N GLU A 13 8.05 10.68 2.86
CA GLU A 13 6.69 10.33 2.43
C GLU A 13 5.83 10.27 3.69
N ASN A 14 4.83 11.15 3.75
CA ASN A 14 3.98 11.32 4.92
C ASN A 14 3.35 9.97 5.29
N PRO A 15 3.47 9.45 6.53
CA PRO A 15 2.77 8.22 6.94
C PRO A 15 1.25 8.30 6.70
N ASN A 16 0.70 9.52 6.64
CA ASN A 16 -0.68 9.75 6.22
C ASN A 16 -1.00 9.26 4.79
N GLN A 17 -0.05 9.29 3.85
CA GLN A 17 -0.29 8.97 2.44
C GLN A 17 -0.56 7.49 2.21
N THR A 18 0.25 6.60 2.78
CA THR A 18 0.07 5.14 2.64
C THR A 18 -1.22 4.70 3.33
N ARG A 19 -1.45 5.17 4.56
CA ARG A 19 -2.73 5.01 5.26
C ARG A 19 -3.93 5.47 4.42
N ASP A 20 -3.89 6.67 3.85
CA ASP A 20 -4.98 7.22 3.04
C ASP A 20 -5.24 6.41 1.78
N ILE A 21 -4.19 5.89 1.14
CA ILE A 21 -4.30 5.01 -0.03
C ILE A 21 -4.97 3.70 0.37
N ILE A 22 -4.53 3.06 1.47
CA ILE A 22 -5.10 1.80 1.96
C ILE A 22 -6.58 1.99 2.30
N LEU A 23 -6.97 3.10 2.93
CA LEU A 23 -8.36 3.41 3.25
C LEU A 23 -9.23 3.56 1.99
N LYS A 24 -8.74 4.30 0.98
CA LYS A 24 -9.45 4.44 -0.30
C LYS A 24 -9.64 3.11 -1.02
N VAL A 25 -8.63 2.24 -0.96
CA VAL A 25 -8.69 0.88 -1.53
C VAL A 25 -9.70 0.03 -0.78
N TYR A 26 -9.69 0.09 0.56
CA TYR A 26 -10.63 -0.61 1.41
C TYR A 26 -12.08 -0.24 1.06
N GLU A 27 -12.38 1.06 0.98
CA GLU A 27 -13.71 1.55 0.60
C GLU A 27 -14.12 1.09 -0.80
N ALA A 28 -13.21 1.19 -1.78
CA ALA A 28 -13.50 0.78 -3.15
C ALA A 28 -13.80 -0.72 -3.26
N LEU A 29 -13.10 -1.56 -2.49
CA LEU A 29 -13.35 -3.00 -2.42
C LEU A 29 -14.70 -3.30 -1.75
N ALA A 30 -15.01 -2.63 -0.63
CA ALA A 30 -16.26 -2.79 0.09
C ALA A 30 -17.48 -2.40 -0.77
N GLU A 31 -17.40 -1.27 -1.48
CA GLU A 31 -18.46 -0.80 -2.40
C GLU A 31 -18.75 -1.77 -3.54
N LYS A 32 -17.75 -2.56 -3.95
CA LYS A 32 -17.90 -3.58 -4.98
C LYS A 32 -18.31 -4.95 -4.43
N GLY A 33 -18.50 -5.07 -3.12
CA GLY A 33 -18.91 -6.31 -2.47
C GLY A 33 -17.80 -7.34 -2.31
N TYR A 34 -16.54 -6.94 -2.43
CA TYR A 34 -15.40 -7.79 -2.09
C TYR A 34 -15.14 -7.77 -0.59
N ASN A 35 -14.48 -8.81 -0.06
CA ASN A 35 -13.88 -8.76 1.28
C ASN A 35 -12.58 -7.94 1.20
N PRO A 36 -12.53 -6.70 1.74
CA PRO A 36 -11.37 -5.84 1.52
C PRO A 36 -10.10 -6.39 2.17
N ILE A 37 -10.21 -6.99 3.36
CA ILE A 37 -9.08 -7.53 4.11
C ILE A 37 -8.42 -8.67 3.32
N SER A 38 -9.21 -9.65 2.88
CA SER A 38 -8.68 -10.79 2.12
C SER A 38 -8.01 -10.36 0.82
N GLN A 39 -8.58 -9.37 0.12
CA GLN A 39 -8.03 -8.85 -1.13
C GLN A 39 -6.72 -8.08 -0.94
N ILE A 40 -6.67 -7.19 0.07
CA ILE A 40 -5.46 -6.43 0.38
C ILE A 40 -4.33 -7.37 0.84
N VAL A 41 -4.63 -8.37 1.68
CA VAL A 41 -3.65 -9.40 2.07
C VAL A 41 -3.15 -10.19 0.86
N GLY A 42 -4.05 -10.61 -0.02
CA GLY A 42 -3.69 -11.31 -1.26
C GLY A 42 -2.78 -10.48 -2.15
N TYR A 43 -3.05 -9.17 -2.29
CA TYR A 43 -2.20 -8.24 -3.01
C TYR A 43 -0.82 -8.07 -2.37
N ILE A 44 -0.73 -7.86 -1.05
CA ILE A 44 0.55 -7.70 -0.34
C ILE A 44 1.44 -8.93 -0.56
N MET A 45 0.88 -10.13 -0.37
CA MET A 45 1.62 -11.40 -0.47
C MET A 45 2.06 -11.72 -1.92
N SER A 46 1.17 -11.53 -2.89
CA SER A 46 1.41 -11.97 -4.28
C SER A 46 2.01 -10.88 -5.18
N GLY A 47 1.73 -9.61 -4.90
CA GLY A 47 1.97 -8.49 -5.80
C GLY A 47 1.01 -8.42 -6.99
N ASP A 48 0.04 -9.32 -7.09
CA ASP A 48 -0.89 -9.36 -8.22
C ASP A 48 -1.98 -8.28 -8.08
N PRO A 49 -2.01 -7.27 -8.96
CA PRO A 49 -2.98 -6.18 -8.89
C PRO A 49 -4.44 -6.62 -9.17
N THR A 50 -4.68 -7.86 -9.62
CA THR A 50 -6.03 -8.38 -9.87
C THR A 50 -6.86 -8.54 -8.59
N TYR A 51 -6.21 -8.71 -7.44
CA TYR A 51 -6.88 -8.69 -6.12
C TYR A 51 -7.55 -7.34 -5.84
N ILE A 52 -7.07 -6.25 -6.46
CA ILE A 52 -7.58 -4.90 -6.23
C ILE A 52 -8.49 -4.49 -7.37
N THR A 53 -9.69 -4.00 -7.04
CA THR A 53 -10.65 -3.48 -8.03
C THR A 53 -10.11 -2.23 -8.75
N SER A 54 -10.51 -2.03 -10.01
CA SER A 54 -10.24 -0.78 -10.73
C SER A 54 -11.19 0.36 -10.33
N HIS A 55 -12.23 0.07 -9.55
CA HIS A 55 -13.18 1.07 -9.05
C HIS A 55 -12.47 2.19 -8.29
N LYS A 56 -12.90 3.44 -8.50
CA LYS A 56 -12.32 4.65 -7.87
C LYS A 56 -10.79 4.75 -8.03
N ASN A 57 -10.23 4.19 -9.10
CA ASN A 57 -8.78 4.14 -9.33
C ASN A 57 -7.99 3.38 -8.24
N ALA A 58 -8.63 2.53 -7.44
CA ALA A 58 -7.98 1.86 -6.30
C ALA A 58 -6.74 1.06 -6.70
N ARG A 59 -6.81 0.29 -7.79
CA ARG A 59 -5.66 -0.47 -8.33
C ARG A 59 -4.47 0.43 -8.69
N SER A 60 -4.71 1.61 -9.26
CA SER A 60 -3.64 2.56 -9.62
C SER A 60 -3.14 3.39 -8.44
N LEU A 61 -3.92 3.49 -7.36
CA LEU A 61 -3.49 4.15 -6.12
C LEU A 61 -2.56 3.25 -5.33
N ILE A 62 -2.95 1.99 -5.11
CA ILE A 62 -2.16 1.06 -4.31
C ILE A 62 -0.82 0.72 -4.96
N SER A 63 -0.73 0.73 -6.28
CA SER A 63 0.52 0.51 -7.02
C SER A 63 1.54 1.65 -6.90
N ARG A 64 1.19 2.76 -6.22
CA ARG A 64 2.10 3.88 -5.95
C ARG A 64 2.87 3.70 -4.66
N VAL A 65 2.48 2.72 -3.85
CA VAL A 65 3.11 2.40 -2.57
C VAL A 65 3.79 1.05 -2.72
N GLU A 66 5.00 0.95 -2.20
CA GLU A 66 5.70 -0.34 -2.18
C GLU A 66 5.03 -1.29 -1.17
N ARG A 67 5.00 -2.58 -1.49
CA ARG A 67 4.26 -3.57 -0.67
C ARG A 67 4.91 -3.82 0.68
N ASP A 68 6.24 -3.74 0.72
CA ASP A 68 7.01 -3.84 1.96
C ASP A 68 6.75 -2.63 2.87
N GLU A 69 6.59 -1.43 2.32
CA GLU A 69 6.17 -0.24 3.08
C GLU A 69 4.80 -0.46 3.75
N ILE A 70 3.81 -0.95 3.00
CA ILE A 70 2.49 -1.29 3.56
C ILE A 70 2.63 -2.31 4.70
N MET A 71 3.43 -3.37 4.50
CA MET A 71 3.62 -4.40 5.51
C MET A 71 4.36 -3.88 6.75
N GLU A 72 5.36 -3.04 6.55
CA GLU A 72 6.14 -2.41 7.62
C GLU A 72 5.25 -1.49 8.46
N GLU A 73 4.44 -0.63 7.83
CA GLU A 73 3.51 0.26 8.53
C GLU A 73 2.49 -0.54 9.34
N LEU A 74 1.91 -1.60 8.77
CA LEU A 74 0.98 -2.47 9.50
C LEU A 74 1.64 -3.13 10.72
N LEU A 75 2.89 -3.58 10.59
CA LEU A 75 3.62 -4.19 11.71
C LEU A 75 3.99 -3.16 12.78
N ARG A 76 4.42 -1.96 12.39
CA ARG A 76 4.70 -0.85 13.30
C ARG A 76 3.45 -0.47 14.10
N HIS A 77 2.32 -0.32 13.42
CA HIS A 77 1.04 -0.02 14.05
C HIS A 77 0.63 -1.13 15.03
N TYR A 78 0.72 -2.40 14.62
CA TYR A 78 0.38 -3.54 15.48
C TYR A 78 1.25 -3.63 16.75
N LEU A 79 2.53 -3.26 16.65
CA LEU A 79 3.48 -3.24 17.76
C LEU A 79 3.48 -1.92 18.55
N ASN A 80 2.54 -1.00 18.28
CA ASN A 80 2.48 0.35 18.84
C ASN A 80 3.83 1.09 18.74
N GLN A 81 4.48 0.99 17.58
CA GLN A 81 5.73 1.69 17.26
C GLN A 81 5.50 2.95 16.42
N ASP A 82 4.26 3.43 16.31
CA ASP A 82 3.95 4.72 15.71
C ASP A 82 4.37 5.83 16.69
N ILE A 83 5.46 6.52 16.36
CA ILE A 83 6.03 7.64 17.16
C ILE A 83 5.50 8.96 16.61
#